data_AF-A0A7H1QDJ0-F1
#
_entry.id   AF-A0A7H1QDJ0-F1
#
_cell.length_a   1.000
_cell.length_b   1.000
_cell.length_c   1.000
_cell.angle_alpha   90.00
_cell.angle_beta   90.00
_cell.angle_gamma   90.00
#
_symmetry.space_group_name_H-M   'P 1'
#
loop_
_entity.id
_entity.type
_entity.pdbx_description
1 polymer ?
#
loop_
_entity_poly.entity_id
_entity_poly.type
_entity_poly.pdbx_seq_one_letter_code
_entity_poly.pdbx_strand_id
1 'polypeptide(L)'
;MAAPRSDSAGRAVDALASPAITNLIGIIGIITPVTAWLTARGTTKNALLIAETVIVMALVGSHIWLRKRYIQLRRANNLRSMDDAPYYELVRAKLEQELVADYSAVADGHLQVYATEVPRLSVMLVQALLESQSQPQRILASDLTTDPGLLTRRREYLAANRQLLQAGGTINRLYIAYERDLVREDYARSLLQLVESQREMGVTCGLAVRDRLRADQAVDVIIIAAAAALVEDEQGDADYTKGRSTVHFKGVDRWISRFESAWGNGADSATAALRSYENAARPLLGSTWDEARVRQTVDTL
;
A
#
# COMPACT_ATOMS: atom_id res chain seq x y z
N MET A 1 -18.42 14.62 42.60
CA MET A 1 -17.99 13.23 42.34
C MET A 1 -19.22 12.42 41.95
N ALA A 2 -19.38 12.11 40.66
CA ALA A 2 -20.51 11.33 40.16
C ALA A 2 -20.20 9.83 40.31
N ALA A 3 -21.11 9.07 40.91
CA ALA A 3 -20.98 7.63 41.07
C ALA A 3 -20.94 6.90 39.71
N PRO A 4 -20.15 5.82 39.57
CA PRO A 4 -20.10 5.06 38.32
C PRO A 4 -21.45 4.37 38.10
N ARG A 5 -22.09 4.68 36.97
CA ARG A 5 -23.27 3.94 36.47
C ARG A 5 -22.91 2.45 36.39
N SER A 6 -23.68 1.63 37.08
CA SER A 6 -23.53 0.18 37.07
C SER A 6 -23.80 -0.37 35.67
N ASP A 7 -22.75 -0.85 35.01
CA ASP A 7 -22.80 -1.48 33.70
C ASP A 7 -23.30 -2.92 33.81
N SER A 8 -24.60 -3.08 34.04
CA SER A 8 -25.29 -4.37 34.08
C SER A 8 -25.29 -5.08 32.72
N ALA A 9 -25.22 -4.31 31.63
CA ALA A 9 -25.07 -4.82 30.28
C ALA A 9 -23.67 -5.40 30.05
N GLY A 10 -22.61 -4.73 30.50
CA GLY A 10 -21.24 -5.24 30.44
C GLY A 10 -21.05 -6.57 31.18
N ARG A 11 -21.65 -6.72 32.38
CA ARG A 11 -21.56 -7.97 33.15
C ARG A 11 -22.31 -9.15 32.52
N ALA A 12 -23.45 -8.90 31.87
CA ALA A 12 -24.17 -9.94 31.13
C ALA A 12 -23.40 -10.39 29.88
N VAL A 13 -22.67 -9.47 29.24
CA VAL A 13 -21.83 -9.74 28.07
C VAL A 13 -20.55 -10.50 28.44
N ASP A 14 -19.91 -10.17 29.55
CA ASP A 14 -18.73 -10.91 30.06
C ASP A 14 -19.10 -12.33 30.50
N ALA A 15 -20.31 -12.53 31.04
CA ALA A 15 -20.81 -13.86 31.35
C ALA A 15 -20.99 -14.71 30.07
N LEU A 16 -21.60 -14.14 29.03
CA LEU A 16 -21.85 -14.80 27.73
C LEU A 16 -20.58 -15.07 26.92
N ALA A 17 -19.56 -14.22 27.04
CA ALA A 17 -18.26 -14.38 26.38
C ALA A 17 -17.29 -15.28 27.16
N SER A 18 -17.68 -15.81 28.33
CA SER A 18 -16.78 -16.61 29.13
C SER A 18 -16.42 -17.94 28.43
N PRO A 19 -15.13 -18.35 28.45
CA PRO A 19 -14.69 -19.65 27.93
C PRO A 19 -15.47 -20.83 28.52
N ALA A 20 -16.00 -20.68 29.73
CA ALA A 20 -16.85 -21.65 30.39
C ALA A 20 -18.18 -21.87 29.64
N ILE A 21 -18.85 -20.81 29.19
CA ILE A 21 -20.12 -20.93 28.43
C ILE A 21 -19.84 -21.48 27.03
N THR A 22 -18.75 -21.08 26.37
CA THR A 22 -18.39 -21.61 25.05
C THR A 22 -18.08 -23.11 25.11
N ASN A 23 -17.36 -23.55 26.15
CA ASN A 23 -17.10 -24.97 26.41
C ASN A 23 -18.38 -25.73 26.80
N LEU A 24 -19.25 -25.14 27.63
CA LEU A 24 -20.52 -25.75 28.01
C LEU A 24 -21.42 -25.98 26.79
N ILE A 25 -21.48 -25.00 25.88
CA ILE A 25 -22.23 -25.11 24.62
C ILE A 25 -21.64 -26.19 23.72
N GLY A 26 -20.32 -26.27 23.60
CA GLY A 26 -19.65 -27.36 22.86
C GLY A 26 -19.94 -28.75 23.43
N ILE A 27 -19.95 -28.87 24.76
CA ILE A 27 -20.29 -30.12 25.46
C ILE A 27 -21.77 -30.49 25.23
N ILE A 28 -22.69 -29.53 25.33
CA ILE A 28 -24.12 -29.75 25.06
C ILE A 28 -24.32 -30.16 23.58
N GLY A 29 -23.63 -29.53 22.64
CA GLY A 29 -23.68 -29.87 21.22
C GLY A 29 -23.22 -31.31 20.88
N ILE A 30 -22.38 -31.91 21.72
CA ILE A 30 -21.94 -33.31 21.58
C ILE A 30 -22.89 -34.28 22.29
N ILE A 31 -23.34 -33.93 23.50
CA ILE A 31 -24.19 -34.81 24.33
C ILE A 31 -25.61 -34.95 23.74
N THR A 32 -26.12 -33.89 23.11
CA THR A 32 -27.48 -33.83 22.54
C THR A 32 -27.70 -34.89 21.44
N PRO A 33 -26.89 -34.99 20.37
CA PRO A 33 -27.07 -36.02 19.36
C PRO A 33 -26.87 -37.46 19.91
N VAL A 34 -25.97 -37.65 20.87
CA VAL A 34 -25.73 -38.96 21.53
C VAL A 34 -26.94 -39.41 22.34
N THR A 35 -27.57 -38.51 23.08
CA THR A 35 -28.78 -38.80 23.88
C THR A 35 -30.04 -38.95 23.02
N ALA A 36 -30.15 -38.23 21.90
CA ALA A 36 -31.18 -38.44 20.88
C ALA A 36 -31.10 -39.83 20.23
N TRP A 37 -29.88 -40.30 19.96
CA TRP A 37 -29.64 -41.63 19.38
C TRP A 37 -30.06 -42.76 20.33
N LEU A 38 -29.87 -42.57 21.64
CA LEU A 38 -30.19 -43.57 22.67
C LEU A 38 -31.67 -43.68 23.05
N THR A 39 -32.51 -42.65 22.80
CA THR A 39 -33.86 -42.56 23.40
C THR A 39 -35.04 -42.85 22.46
N ALA A 40 -34.82 -43.12 21.18
CA ALA A 40 -35.73 -43.76 20.22
C ALA A 40 -37.26 -43.47 20.36
N ARG A 41 -37.67 -42.21 20.58
CA ARG A 41 -39.07 -41.75 20.43
C ARG A 41 -39.13 -40.49 19.56
N GLY A 42 -40.05 -40.46 18.60
CA GLY A 42 -40.07 -39.46 17.51
C GLY A 42 -40.28 -38.01 17.95
N THR A 43 -41.00 -37.78 19.06
CA THR A 43 -41.27 -36.43 19.57
C THR A 43 -40.08 -35.83 20.31
N THR A 44 -39.34 -36.62 21.09
CA THR A 44 -38.09 -36.19 21.75
C THR A 44 -36.97 -35.90 20.75
N LYS A 45 -36.92 -36.65 19.64
CA LYS A 45 -35.97 -36.39 18.55
C LYS A 45 -36.17 -35.02 17.89
N ASN A 46 -37.41 -34.63 17.62
CA ASN A 46 -37.74 -33.33 17.03
C ASN A 46 -37.42 -32.17 17.98
N ALA A 47 -37.72 -32.32 19.27
CA ALA A 47 -37.39 -31.31 20.28
C ALA A 47 -35.87 -31.10 20.42
N LEU A 48 -35.08 -32.19 20.39
CA LEU A 48 -33.62 -32.10 20.43
C LEU A 48 -33.02 -31.44 19.18
N LEU A 49 -33.52 -31.76 17.98
CA LEU A 49 -33.05 -31.13 16.73
C LEU A 49 -33.33 -29.63 16.70
N ILE A 50 -34.50 -29.20 17.21
CA ILE A 50 -34.81 -27.78 17.34
C ILE A 50 -33.83 -27.10 18.31
N ALA A 51 -33.57 -27.71 19.46
CA ALA A 51 -32.62 -27.17 20.43
C ALA A 51 -31.19 -27.08 19.86
N GLU A 52 -30.72 -28.10 19.16
CA GLU A 52 -29.41 -28.11 18.48
C GLU A 52 -29.33 -27.02 17.42
N THR A 53 -30.37 -26.85 16.60
CA THR A 53 -30.43 -25.80 15.57
C THR A 53 -30.37 -24.41 16.20
N VAL A 54 -31.08 -24.18 17.31
CA VAL A 54 -31.02 -22.91 18.05
C VAL A 54 -29.62 -22.67 18.63
N ILE A 55 -28.97 -23.69 19.17
CA ILE A 55 -27.60 -23.60 19.69
C ILE A 55 -26.60 -23.28 18.58
N VAL A 56 -26.69 -23.95 17.43
CA VAL A 56 -25.84 -23.68 16.26
C VAL A 56 -26.09 -22.27 15.73
N MET A 57 -27.34 -21.82 15.63
CA MET A 57 -27.65 -20.44 15.25
C MET A 57 -27.08 -19.42 16.24
N ALA A 58 -27.14 -19.70 17.54
CA ALA A 58 -26.55 -18.85 18.57
C ALA A 58 -25.01 -18.81 18.48
N LEU A 59 -24.36 -19.95 18.19
CA LEU A 59 -22.92 -20.05 17.95
C LEU A 59 -22.49 -19.27 16.71
N VAL A 60 -23.19 -19.45 15.59
CA VAL A 60 -22.92 -18.73 14.33
C VAL A 60 -23.15 -17.23 14.53
N GLY A 61 -24.26 -16.84 15.18
CA GLY A 61 -24.55 -15.45 15.53
C GLY A 61 -23.48 -14.82 16.43
N SER A 62 -23.05 -15.54 17.47
CA SER A 62 -21.98 -15.14 18.36
C SER A 62 -20.64 -15.00 17.63
N HIS A 63 -20.31 -15.95 16.75
CA HIS A 63 -19.09 -15.91 15.94
C HIS A 63 -19.07 -14.71 14.98
N ILE A 64 -20.18 -14.45 14.29
CA ILE A 64 -20.32 -13.27 13.41
C ILE A 64 -20.21 -11.98 14.23
N TRP A 65 -20.84 -11.93 15.40
CA TRP A 65 -20.80 -10.76 16.28
C TRP A 65 -19.40 -10.50 16.85
N LEU A 66 -18.72 -11.53 17.36
CA LEU A 66 -17.34 -11.47 17.84
C LEU A 66 -16.38 -11.05 16.73
N ARG A 67 -16.54 -11.57 15.50
CA ARG A 67 -15.72 -11.16 14.36
C ARG A 67 -15.91 -9.67 14.05
N LYS A 68 -17.15 -9.17 14.05
CA LYS A 68 -17.44 -7.74 13.86
C LYS A 68 -16.85 -6.86 14.97
N ARG A 69 -17.03 -7.25 16.24
CA ARG A 69 -16.48 -6.54 17.41
C ARG A 69 -14.96 -6.55 17.45
N TYR A 70 -14.33 -7.69 17.14
CA TYR A 70 -12.87 -7.81 17.06
C TYR A 70 -12.30 -6.91 15.98
N ILE A 71 -12.93 -6.87 14.81
CA ILE A 71 -12.56 -5.94 13.72
C ILE A 71 -12.70 -4.49 14.19
N GLN A 72 -13.79 -4.12 14.89
CA GLN A 72 -13.99 -2.76 15.42
C GLN A 72 -12.96 -2.36 16.49
N LEU A 73 -12.65 -3.26 17.43
CA LEU A 73 -11.66 -3.01 18.48
C LEU A 73 -10.23 -2.92 17.92
N ARG A 74 -9.90 -3.81 16.97
CA ARG A 74 -8.63 -3.74 16.24
C ARG A 74 -8.51 -2.45 15.45
N ARG A 75 -9.59 -1.99 14.79
CA ARG A 75 -9.66 -0.68 14.11
C ARG A 75 -9.36 0.48 15.06
N ALA A 76 -10.04 0.54 16.20
CA ALA A 76 -9.86 1.63 17.17
C ALA A 76 -8.44 1.70 17.74
N ASN A 77 -7.81 0.54 18.01
CA ASN A 77 -6.42 0.49 18.46
C ASN A 77 -5.43 0.80 17.33
N ASN A 78 -5.68 0.31 16.11
CA ASN A 78 -4.76 0.50 14.99
C ASN A 78 -4.78 1.92 14.42
N LEU A 79 -5.92 2.63 14.46
CA LEU A 79 -6.01 4.03 14.01
C LEU A 79 -5.04 4.95 14.74
N ARG A 80 -4.79 4.72 16.03
CA ARG A 80 -3.80 5.49 16.82
C ARG A 80 -2.35 5.23 16.44
N SER A 81 -2.10 4.18 15.66
CA SER A 81 -0.76 3.75 15.23
C SER A 81 -0.50 3.98 13.75
N MET A 82 -1.43 4.63 13.04
CA MET A 82 -1.21 5.07 11.65
C MET A 82 -0.40 6.35 11.64
N ASP A 83 0.46 6.51 10.64
CA ASP A 83 1.28 7.71 10.52
C ASP A 83 0.40 8.96 10.21
N ASP A 84 -0.69 8.76 9.47
CA ASP A 84 -1.75 9.76 9.24
C ASP A 84 -3.15 9.12 9.30
N ALA A 85 -3.82 9.28 10.45
CA ALA A 85 -5.13 8.68 10.68
C ALA A 85 -6.26 9.26 9.80
N PRO A 86 -6.38 10.60 9.60
CA PRO A 86 -7.33 11.17 8.64
C PRO A 86 -7.18 10.64 7.22
N TYR A 87 -5.94 10.57 6.71
CA TYR A 87 -5.65 10.03 5.38
C TYR A 87 -6.06 8.55 5.27
N TYR A 88 -5.63 7.74 6.24
CA TYR A 88 -5.93 6.32 6.27
C TYR A 88 -7.44 6.06 6.32
N GLU A 89 -8.21 6.85 7.07
CA GLU A 89 -9.66 6.71 7.14
C GLU A 89 -10.35 7.01 5.79
N LEU A 90 -9.89 8.01 5.05
CA LEU A 90 -10.41 8.30 3.71
C LEU A 90 -10.10 7.17 2.73
N VAL A 91 -8.87 6.67 2.72
CA VAL A 91 -8.47 5.53 1.89
C VAL A 91 -9.29 4.30 2.25
N ARG A 92 -9.45 4.01 3.54
CA ARG A 92 -10.26 2.89 4.03
C ARG A 92 -11.71 3.01 3.58
N ALA A 93 -12.32 4.19 3.71
CA ALA A 93 -13.70 4.42 3.32
C ALA A 93 -13.91 4.19 1.80
N LYS A 94 -12.96 4.62 0.96
CA LYS A 94 -12.99 4.37 -0.49
C LYS A 94 -12.86 2.88 -0.81
N LEU A 95 -11.91 2.18 -0.19
CA LEU A 95 -11.74 0.73 -0.36
C LEU A 95 -12.98 -0.05 0.13
N GLU A 96 -13.62 0.39 1.22
CA GLU A 96 -14.85 -0.21 1.75
C GLU A 96 -16.04 -0.11 0.79
N GLN A 97 -16.12 0.99 0.02
CA GLN A 97 -17.15 1.18 -1.01
C GLN A 97 -16.85 0.34 -2.27
N GLU A 98 -15.59 0.08 -2.54
CA GLU A 98 -15.12 -0.59 -3.76
C GLU A 98 -15.09 -2.13 -3.68
N LEU A 99 -15.60 -2.73 -2.60
CA LEU A 99 -15.78 -4.20 -2.44
C LEU A 99 -14.48 -5.01 -2.55
N VAL A 100 -13.37 -4.53 -1.97
CA VAL A 100 -12.14 -5.34 -1.87
C VAL A 100 -12.39 -6.50 -0.90
N ALA A 101 -12.38 -7.74 -1.40
CA ALA A 101 -12.78 -8.94 -0.66
C ALA A 101 -11.92 -9.26 0.59
N ASP A 102 -10.73 -8.66 0.73
CA ASP A 102 -9.76 -8.94 1.79
C ASP A 102 -9.51 -7.76 2.75
N TYR A 103 -10.53 -7.39 3.53
CA TYR A 103 -10.44 -6.33 4.55
C TYR A 103 -9.54 -6.65 5.75
N SER A 104 -9.12 -7.90 5.95
CA SER A 104 -8.29 -8.27 7.11
C SER A 104 -6.88 -7.70 7.06
N ALA A 105 -6.32 -7.53 5.86
CA ALA A 105 -4.99 -6.94 5.69
C ALA A 105 -5.00 -5.45 6.03
N VAL A 106 -5.96 -4.69 5.47
CA VAL A 106 -6.11 -3.23 5.67
C VAL A 106 -6.11 -2.87 7.15
N ALA A 107 -6.77 -3.67 7.98
CA ALA A 107 -6.88 -3.44 9.42
C ALA A 107 -5.52 -3.34 10.13
N ASP A 108 -4.45 -3.95 9.61
CA ASP A 108 -3.10 -3.95 10.21
C ASP A 108 -2.22 -2.76 9.79
N GLY A 109 -2.71 -1.89 8.90
CA GLY A 109 -1.94 -0.79 8.35
C GLY A 109 -1.11 -1.17 7.13
N HIS A 110 -1.39 -2.34 6.55
CA HIS A 110 -0.80 -2.81 5.30
C HIS A 110 -1.89 -3.31 4.35
N LEU A 111 -1.81 -3.00 3.06
CA LEU A 111 -2.70 -3.55 2.05
C LEU A 111 -1.86 -4.20 0.97
N GLN A 112 -2.04 -5.50 0.75
CA GLN A 112 -1.45 -6.20 -0.38
C GLN A 112 -2.33 -6.02 -1.62
N VAL A 113 -1.67 -5.80 -2.75
CA VAL A 113 -2.30 -5.36 -4.00
C VAL A 113 -1.67 -6.13 -5.14
N TYR A 114 -2.50 -6.66 -6.03
CA TYR A 114 -2.01 -7.30 -7.25
C TYR A 114 -1.60 -6.25 -8.27
N ALA A 115 -0.64 -6.57 -9.14
CA ALA A 115 -0.15 -5.65 -10.18
C ALA A 115 -1.27 -5.01 -11.03
N THR A 116 -2.36 -5.74 -11.30
CA THR A 116 -3.53 -5.24 -12.04
C THR A 116 -4.32 -4.15 -11.31
N GLU A 117 -4.24 -4.08 -9.98
CA GLU A 117 -4.95 -3.12 -9.13
C GLU A 117 -4.10 -1.88 -8.81
N VAL A 118 -2.77 -1.98 -8.96
CA VAL A 118 -1.80 -0.91 -8.66
C VAL A 118 -2.14 0.42 -9.36
N PRO A 119 -2.49 0.47 -10.67
CA PRO A 119 -2.79 1.74 -11.34
C PRO A 119 -3.97 2.47 -10.70
N ARG A 120 -5.08 1.75 -10.46
CA ARG A 120 -6.29 2.32 -9.84
C ARG A 120 -6.01 2.75 -8.40
N LEU A 121 -5.31 1.92 -7.64
CA LEU A 121 -4.98 2.24 -6.26
C LEU A 121 -4.07 3.48 -6.17
N SER A 122 -3.09 3.61 -7.07
CA SER A 122 -2.20 4.77 -7.13
C SER A 122 -3.00 6.07 -7.32
N VAL A 123 -3.99 6.07 -8.21
CA VAL A 123 -4.89 7.21 -8.44
C VAL A 123 -5.71 7.52 -7.18
N MET A 124 -6.32 6.51 -6.57
CA MET A 124 -7.13 6.66 -5.36
C MET A 124 -6.31 7.25 -4.20
N LEU A 125 -5.06 6.81 -4.02
CA LEU A 125 -4.17 7.31 -2.97
C LEU A 125 -3.80 8.79 -3.18
N VAL A 126 -3.56 9.22 -4.42
CA VAL A 126 -3.30 10.64 -4.74
C VAL A 126 -4.56 11.49 -4.53
N GLN A 127 -5.73 11.00 -4.93
CA GLN A 127 -6.99 11.70 -4.67
C GLN A 127 -7.28 11.82 -3.16
N ALA A 128 -7.01 10.76 -2.38
CA ALA A 128 -7.12 10.82 -0.93
C ALA A 128 -6.17 11.87 -0.32
N LEU A 129 -4.98 12.09 -0.89
CA LEU A 129 -4.06 13.15 -0.43
C LEU A 129 -4.67 14.54 -0.65
N LEU A 130 -5.29 14.76 -1.83
CA LEU A 130 -5.96 16.01 -2.15
C LEU A 130 -7.14 16.30 -1.22
N GLU A 131 -7.89 15.26 -0.82
CA GLU A 131 -9.09 15.38 0.03
C GLU A 131 -8.76 15.49 1.53
N SER A 132 -7.75 14.76 2.00
CA SER A 132 -7.39 14.63 3.43
C SER A 132 -6.74 15.87 4.03
N GLN A 133 -6.27 16.81 3.19
CA GLN A 133 -5.43 17.94 3.60
C GLN A 133 -4.13 17.52 4.32
N SER A 134 -3.70 16.26 4.19
CA SER A 134 -2.44 15.78 4.77
C SER A 134 -1.26 16.63 4.33
N GLN A 135 -0.37 16.94 5.29
CA GLN A 135 0.80 17.76 5.06
C GLN A 135 2.09 16.95 5.30
N PRO A 136 3.13 17.16 4.48
CA PRO A 136 3.14 18.01 3.28
C PRO A 136 2.36 17.36 2.13
N GLN A 137 1.72 18.15 1.27
CA GLN A 137 1.20 17.66 -0.02
C GLN A 137 2.36 17.37 -0.98
N ARG A 138 3.02 16.22 -0.76
CA ARG A 138 4.25 15.83 -1.44
C ARG A 138 4.19 14.38 -1.85
N ILE A 139 4.66 14.05 -3.05
CA ILE A 139 4.95 12.68 -3.46
C ILE A 139 6.46 12.52 -3.64
N LEU A 140 7.01 11.46 -3.08
CA LEU A 140 8.38 11.00 -3.36
C LEU A 140 8.27 9.65 -4.07
N ALA A 141 8.72 9.56 -5.32
CA ALA A 141 8.63 8.35 -6.12
C ALA A 141 10.02 7.89 -6.55
N SER A 142 10.35 6.64 -6.30
CA SER A 142 11.57 5.97 -6.76
C SER A 142 11.12 4.87 -7.72
N ASP A 143 11.56 4.94 -8.98
CA ASP A 143 11.19 3.96 -10.01
C ASP A 143 12.44 3.18 -10.43
N LEU A 144 12.42 1.85 -10.24
CA LEU A 144 13.49 0.97 -10.73
C LEU A 144 13.27 0.75 -12.24
N THR A 145 13.92 1.60 -13.04
CA THR A 145 13.57 1.75 -14.44
C THR A 145 14.41 0.81 -15.31
N THR A 146 13.77 -0.23 -15.84
CA THR A 146 14.34 -1.08 -16.90
C THR A 146 13.84 -0.68 -18.29
N ASP A 147 12.64 -0.11 -18.36
CA ASP A 147 12.05 0.48 -19.57
C ASP A 147 11.34 1.80 -19.19
N PRO A 148 11.92 2.98 -19.49
CA PRO A 148 11.31 4.27 -19.19
C PRO A 148 9.97 4.47 -19.90
N GLY A 149 9.76 3.80 -21.04
CA GLY A 149 8.53 3.89 -21.82
C GLY A 149 7.30 3.42 -21.05
N LEU A 150 7.44 2.46 -20.13
CA LEU A 150 6.32 1.96 -19.33
C LEU A 150 5.72 3.03 -18.41
N LEU A 151 6.54 3.95 -17.89
CA LEU A 151 6.10 5.00 -16.99
C LEU A 151 5.24 6.06 -17.68
N THR A 152 5.37 6.20 -19.01
CA THR A 152 4.54 7.12 -19.81
C THR A 152 3.12 6.61 -20.05
N ARG A 153 2.89 5.28 -19.91
CA ARG A 153 1.61 4.65 -20.22
C ARG A 153 0.54 4.83 -19.14
N ARG A 154 0.93 5.26 -17.93
CA ARG A 154 0.06 5.38 -16.75
C ARG A 154 -0.80 6.67 -16.77
N ARG A 155 -1.65 6.84 -17.79
CA ARG A 155 -2.38 8.09 -18.08
C ARG A 155 -3.17 8.66 -16.90
N GLU A 156 -3.94 7.82 -16.20
CA GLU A 156 -4.78 8.25 -15.08
C GLU A 156 -3.94 8.73 -13.89
N TYR A 157 -2.86 8.01 -13.59
CA TYR A 157 -1.92 8.41 -12.55
C TYR A 157 -1.24 9.74 -12.89
N LEU A 158 -0.84 9.93 -14.14
CA LEU A 158 -0.28 11.21 -14.60
C LEU A 158 -1.31 12.36 -14.50
N ALA A 159 -2.59 12.10 -14.76
CA ALA A 159 -3.64 13.09 -14.56
C ALA A 159 -3.82 13.46 -13.08
N ALA A 160 -3.80 12.48 -12.18
CA ALA A 160 -3.85 12.72 -10.73
C ALA A 160 -2.63 13.53 -10.23
N ASN A 161 -1.43 13.22 -10.74
CA ASN A 161 -0.22 13.98 -10.43
C ASN A 161 -0.32 15.45 -10.88
N ARG A 162 -0.90 15.72 -12.06
CA ARG A 162 -1.14 17.11 -12.51
C ARG A 162 -2.09 17.85 -11.57
N GLN A 163 -3.15 17.19 -11.10
CA GLN A 163 -4.08 17.79 -10.15
C GLN A 163 -3.37 18.13 -8.83
N LEU A 164 -2.51 17.25 -8.32
CA LEU A 164 -1.70 17.52 -7.14
C LEU A 164 -0.81 18.75 -7.33
N LEU A 165 -0.09 18.83 -8.44
CA LEU A 165 0.79 19.96 -8.74
C LEU A 165 0.00 21.27 -8.91
N GLN A 166 -1.16 21.23 -9.56
CA GLN A 166 -2.07 22.38 -9.69
C GLN A 166 -2.63 22.86 -8.35
N ALA A 167 -2.82 21.94 -7.39
CA ALA A 167 -3.24 22.27 -6.03
C ALA A 167 -2.09 22.85 -5.16
N GLY A 168 -0.89 23.00 -5.72
CA GLY A 168 0.30 23.50 -5.01
C GLY A 168 1.11 22.42 -4.30
N GLY A 169 0.80 21.15 -4.54
CA GLY A 169 1.61 20.03 -4.08
C GLY A 169 2.94 19.91 -4.84
N THR A 170 3.80 19.02 -4.37
CA THR A 170 5.13 18.78 -4.97
C THR A 170 5.33 17.30 -5.29
N ILE A 171 6.12 17.01 -6.33
CA ILE A 171 6.50 15.64 -6.70
C ILE A 171 8.00 15.62 -6.95
N ASN A 172 8.71 14.77 -6.22
CA ASN A 172 10.11 14.43 -6.47
C ASN A 172 10.17 12.99 -6.99
N ARG A 173 10.77 12.79 -8.15
CA ARG A 173 10.85 11.49 -8.82
C ARG A 173 12.28 11.10 -9.12
N LEU A 174 12.71 9.98 -8.57
CA LEU A 174 14.04 9.41 -8.71
C LEU A 174 13.98 8.25 -9.70
N TYR A 175 14.71 8.36 -10.81
CA TYR A 175 14.91 7.24 -11.72
C TYR A 175 16.13 6.46 -11.28
N ILE A 176 15.96 5.18 -10.97
CA ILE A 176 17.06 4.28 -10.64
C ILE A 176 17.31 3.40 -11.86
N ALA A 177 18.47 3.56 -12.49
CA ALA A 177 18.83 2.88 -13.73
C ALA A 177 20.13 2.08 -13.57
N TYR A 178 20.25 0.95 -14.26
CA TYR A 178 21.53 0.24 -14.32
C TYR A 178 22.52 0.99 -15.21
N GLU A 179 23.81 0.91 -14.87
CA GLU A 179 24.90 1.49 -15.66
C GLU A 179 24.81 1.06 -17.14
N ARG A 180 24.63 -0.25 -17.37
CA ARG A 180 24.52 -0.84 -18.71
C ARG A 180 23.37 -0.30 -19.55
N ASP A 181 22.31 0.20 -18.91
CA ASP A 181 21.15 0.73 -19.61
C ASP A 181 21.37 2.21 -19.95
N LEU A 182 21.98 2.98 -19.05
CA LEU A 182 22.32 4.39 -19.29
C LEU A 182 23.29 4.61 -20.45
N VAL A 183 24.13 3.63 -20.79
CA VAL A 183 25.06 3.75 -21.92
C VAL A 183 24.41 3.45 -23.28
N ARG A 184 23.18 2.94 -23.31
CA ARG A 184 22.48 2.59 -24.56
C ARG A 184 21.68 3.78 -25.10
N GLU A 185 21.78 4.02 -26.41
CA GLU A 185 21.09 5.15 -27.07
C GLU A 185 19.57 5.09 -26.93
N ASP A 186 18.97 3.91 -27.14
CA ASP A 186 17.52 3.71 -27.11
C ASP A 186 16.93 3.97 -25.71
N TYR A 187 17.64 3.50 -24.68
CA TYR A 187 17.29 3.75 -23.28
C TYR A 187 17.46 5.22 -22.92
N ALA A 188 18.60 5.83 -23.28
CA ALA A 188 18.88 7.24 -23.02
C ALA A 188 17.82 8.16 -23.64
N ARG A 189 17.43 7.89 -24.89
CA ARG A 189 16.39 8.64 -25.60
C ARG A 189 15.05 8.55 -24.85
N SER A 190 14.64 7.33 -24.52
CA SER A 190 13.40 7.04 -23.78
C SER A 190 13.36 7.71 -22.42
N LEU A 191 14.45 7.61 -21.64
CA LEU A 191 14.56 8.22 -20.31
C LEU A 191 14.52 9.74 -20.38
N LEU A 192 15.28 10.35 -21.29
CA LEU A 192 15.36 11.81 -21.40
C LEU A 192 14.05 12.43 -21.90
N GLN A 193 13.32 11.74 -22.76
CA GLN A 193 11.98 12.14 -23.17
C GLN A 193 10.98 12.04 -22.00
N LEU A 194 11.05 10.98 -21.19
CA LEU A 194 10.25 10.86 -19.98
C LEU A 194 10.55 11.99 -18.98
N VAL A 195 11.84 12.25 -18.71
CA VAL A 195 12.28 13.33 -17.80
C VAL A 195 11.75 14.68 -18.26
N GLU A 196 11.85 14.98 -19.55
CA GLU A 196 11.36 16.23 -20.14
C GLU A 196 9.85 16.38 -19.94
N SER A 197 9.07 15.36 -20.31
CA SER A 197 7.61 15.35 -20.10
C SER A 197 7.22 15.51 -18.63
N GLN A 198 7.97 14.95 -17.69
CA GLN A 198 7.69 15.06 -16.25
C GLN A 198 8.03 16.45 -15.71
N ARG A 199 9.16 17.03 -16.16
CA ARG A 199 9.54 18.41 -15.80
C ARG A 199 8.55 19.44 -16.36
N GLU A 200 8.03 19.25 -17.57
CA GLU A 200 6.97 20.10 -18.14
C GLU A 200 5.71 20.14 -17.26
N MET A 201 5.40 19.04 -16.55
CA MET A 201 4.29 19.01 -15.60
C MET A 201 4.60 19.69 -14.26
N GLY A 202 5.87 19.97 -13.95
CA GLY A 202 6.32 20.54 -12.67
C GLY A 202 6.95 19.53 -11.71
N VAL A 203 7.29 18.31 -12.18
CA VAL A 203 7.95 17.29 -11.35
C VAL A 203 9.46 17.56 -11.25
N THR A 204 10.00 17.48 -10.02
CA THR A 204 11.45 17.52 -9.82
C THR A 204 12.01 16.12 -10.05
N CYS A 205 12.89 15.98 -11.06
CA CYS A 205 13.46 14.68 -11.44
C CYS A 205 14.91 14.54 -10.95
N GLY A 206 15.28 13.33 -10.54
CA GLY A 206 16.65 12.92 -10.22
C GLY A 206 17.01 11.58 -10.86
N LEU A 207 18.30 11.27 -10.91
CA LEU A 207 18.86 10.02 -11.43
C LEU A 207 19.79 9.41 -10.38
N ALA A 208 19.71 8.10 -10.17
CA ALA A 208 20.70 7.34 -9.43
C ALA A 208 21.10 6.08 -10.21
N VAL A 209 22.39 5.72 -10.12
CA VAL A 209 22.90 4.49 -10.74
C VAL A 209 22.69 3.33 -9.77
N ARG A 210 21.91 2.34 -10.21
CA ARG A 210 21.53 1.16 -9.41
C ARG A 210 22.74 0.46 -8.79
N ASP A 211 23.82 0.34 -9.56
CA ASP A 211 25.06 -0.35 -9.19
C ASP A 211 25.81 0.33 -8.04
N ARG A 212 25.51 1.60 -7.76
CA ARG A 212 26.07 2.40 -6.64
C ARG A 212 25.19 2.38 -5.40
N LEU A 213 23.95 1.93 -5.53
CA LEU A 213 22.99 1.89 -4.43
C LEU A 213 23.04 0.57 -3.67
N ARG A 214 22.84 0.65 -2.36
CA ARG A 214 22.56 -0.52 -1.53
C ARG A 214 21.22 -1.13 -1.93
N ALA A 215 21.05 -2.43 -1.68
CA ALA A 215 19.82 -3.14 -2.04
C ALA A 215 18.56 -2.54 -1.38
N ASP A 216 18.69 -1.96 -0.18
CA ASP A 216 17.60 -1.32 0.55
C ASP A 216 17.30 0.12 0.10
N GLN A 217 18.16 0.73 -0.72
CA GLN A 217 17.96 2.04 -1.36
C GLN A 217 17.34 1.91 -2.75
N ALA A 218 17.62 0.81 -3.44
CA ALA A 218 17.11 0.54 -4.78
C ALA A 218 15.74 -0.15 -4.77
N VAL A 219 14.73 0.55 -4.26
CA VAL A 219 13.37 0.05 -4.10
C VAL A 219 12.42 0.84 -4.98
N ASP A 220 11.53 0.16 -5.70
CA ASP A 220 10.42 0.82 -6.39
C ASP A 220 9.34 1.17 -5.37
N VAL A 221 9.16 2.48 -5.12
CA VAL A 221 8.28 2.97 -4.06
C VAL A 221 7.70 4.33 -4.40
N ILE A 222 6.40 4.50 -4.13
CA ILE A 222 5.68 5.78 -4.19
C ILE A 222 5.22 6.14 -2.77
N ILE A 223 5.82 7.18 -2.23
CA ILE A 223 5.53 7.73 -0.90
C ILE A 223 4.61 8.93 -1.06
N ILE A 224 3.51 8.94 -0.32
CA ILE A 224 2.45 9.94 -0.42
C ILE A 224 2.38 10.65 0.92
N ALA A 225 2.78 11.92 0.91
CA ALA A 225 3.06 12.74 2.07
C ALA A 225 4.03 12.01 3.03
N ALA A 226 3.62 11.84 4.28
CA ALA A 226 4.17 10.89 5.23
C ALA A 226 3.09 9.89 5.69
N ALA A 227 2.04 9.72 4.87
CA ALA A 227 0.82 9.02 5.24
C ALA A 227 0.77 7.58 4.70
N ALA A 228 1.32 7.36 3.51
CA ALA A 228 1.37 6.04 2.89
C ALA A 228 2.62 5.84 2.02
N ALA A 229 3.04 4.59 1.88
CA ALA A 229 4.05 4.16 0.92
C ALA A 229 3.58 2.91 0.17
N LEU A 230 3.42 3.02 -1.14
CA LEU A 230 3.16 1.91 -2.06
C LEU A 230 4.51 1.36 -2.53
N VAL A 231 4.83 0.12 -2.16
CA VAL A 231 6.12 -0.53 -2.41
C VAL A 231 5.90 -1.73 -3.32
N GLU A 232 6.75 -1.91 -4.32
CA GLU A 232 6.76 -3.12 -5.15
C GLU A 232 7.56 -4.22 -4.46
N ASP A 233 6.90 -5.30 -4.03
CA ASP A 233 7.54 -6.44 -3.35
C ASP A 233 8.11 -7.45 -4.36
N GLU A 234 7.36 -7.68 -5.44
CA GLU A 234 7.73 -8.58 -6.54
C GLU A 234 7.60 -7.79 -7.84
N GLN A 235 8.73 -7.60 -8.53
CA GLN A 235 8.77 -6.83 -9.76
C GLN A 235 7.81 -7.40 -10.79
N GLY A 236 6.95 -6.54 -11.32
CA GLY A 236 5.94 -6.93 -12.28
C GLY A 236 6.56 -7.46 -13.57
N ASP A 237 5.85 -8.37 -14.25
CA ASP A 237 6.21 -8.69 -15.64
C ASP A 237 5.93 -7.49 -16.56
N ALA A 238 6.47 -7.50 -17.78
CA ALA A 238 6.36 -6.39 -18.72
C ALA A 238 4.90 -5.95 -19.00
N ASP A 239 3.94 -6.85 -18.75
CA ASP A 239 2.51 -6.65 -18.95
C ASP A 239 1.76 -6.33 -17.63
N TYR A 240 2.44 -6.23 -16.48
CA TYR A 240 1.87 -6.00 -15.14
C TYR A 240 0.73 -6.99 -14.78
N THR A 241 0.80 -8.21 -15.30
CA THR A 241 -0.16 -9.29 -15.01
C THR A 241 0.28 -10.11 -13.80
N LYS A 242 1.59 -10.15 -13.53
CA LYS A 242 2.20 -10.75 -12.35
C LYS A 242 2.96 -9.67 -11.61
N GLY A 243 3.02 -9.77 -10.29
CA GLY A 243 3.64 -8.79 -9.41
C GLY A 243 2.76 -8.51 -8.20
N ARG A 244 3.40 -8.15 -7.09
CA ARG A 244 2.73 -7.82 -5.83
C ARG A 244 3.30 -6.53 -5.30
N SER A 245 2.41 -5.65 -4.88
CA SER A 245 2.77 -4.43 -4.16
C SER A 245 2.11 -4.43 -2.79
N THR A 246 2.73 -3.74 -1.85
CA THR A 246 2.18 -3.50 -0.52
C THR A 246 2.08 -2.00 -0.28
N VAL A 247 0.89 -1.52 0.12
CA VAL A 247 0.72 -0.18 0.67
C VAL A 247 0.92 -0.25 2.18
N HIS A 248 1.86 0.52 2.69
CA HIS A 248 2.09 0.72 4.12
C HIS A 248 1.49 2.04 4.56
N PHE A 249 0.69 2.03 5.62
CA PHE A 249 0.15 3.21 6.32
C PHE A 249 0.82 3.45 7.69
N LYS A 250 1.85 2.64 7.99
CA LYS A 250 2.64 2.67 9.22
C LYS A 250 4.12 2.58 8.92
N GLY A 251 4.93 3.32 9.67
CA GLY A 251 6.39 3.33 9.52
C GLY A 251 6.84 3.85 8.15
N VAL A 252 6.08 4.77 7.54
CA VAL A 252 6.37 5.41 6.25
C VAL A 252 7.70 6.15 6.27
N ASP A 253 8.11 6.67 7.43
CA ASP A 253 9.41 7.34 7.65
C ASP A 253 10.62 6.51 7.20
N ARG A 254 10.54 5.17 7.30
CA ARG A 254 11.62 4.30 6.84
C ARG A 254 11.83 4.38 5.32
N TRP A 255 10.73 4.56 4.58
CA TRP A 255 10.75 4.69 3.13
C TRP A 255 11.19 6.09 2.72
N ILE A 256 10.75 7.11 3.45
CA ILE A 256 11.22 8.50 3.28
C ILE A 256 12.73 8.56 3.46
N SER A 257 13.25 7.96 4.54
CA SER A 257 14.69 7.93 4.82
C SER A 257 15.49 7.24 3.71
N ARG A 258 14.97 6.14 3.14
CA ARG A 258 15.60 5.44 2.02
C ARG A 258 15.60 6.29 0.75
N PHE A 259 14.47 6.91 0.42
CA PHE A 259 14.38 7.82 -0.71
C PHE A 259 15.34 9.00 -0.55
N GLU A 260 15.32 9.69 0.59
CA GLU A 260 16.17 10.87 0.84
C GLU A 260 17.66 10.50 0.83
N SER A 261 18.01 9.30 1.31
CA SER A 261 19.38 8.78 1.21
C SER A 261 19.82 8.55 -0.23
N ALA A 262 18.94 8.10 -1.13
CA ALA A 262 19.25 7.91 -2.54
C ALA A 262 19.17 9.23 -3.35
N TRP A 263 18.31 10.15 -2.92
CA TRP A 263 18.15 11.47 -3.51
C TRP A 263 19.37 12.36 -3.25
N GLY A 264 19.96 12.25 -2.06
CA GLY A 264 21.15 13.02 -1.68
C GLY A 264 20.92 14.53 -1.60
N ASN A 265 21.99 15.28 -1.37
CA ASN A 265 21.96 16.75 -1.29
C ASN A 265 23.22 17.34 -1.95
N GLY A 266 23.12 18.56 -2.47
CA GLY A 266 24.28 19.29 -3.00
C GLY A 266 24.80 18.76 -4.35
N ALA A 267 26.13 18.71 -4.50
CA ALA A 267 26.80 18.35 -5.76
C ALA A 267 26.59 16.87 -6.13
N ASP A 268 26.42 16.00 -5.14
CA ASP A 268 26.18 14.55 -5.32
C ASP A 268 24.68 14.20 -5.27
N SER A 269 23.80 15.20 -5.43
CA SER A 269 22.36 14.95 -5.46
C SER A 269 21.93 14.25 -6.75
N ALA A 270 20.85 13.48 -6.68
CA ALA A 270 20.25 12.84 -7.84
C ALA A 270 19.86 13.83 -8.95
N THR A 271 19.48 15.06 -8.58
CA THR A 271 19.21 16.15 -9.53
C THR A 271 20.48 16.60 -10.25
N ALA A 272 21.61 16.68 -9.55
CA ALA A 272 22.90 17.02 -10.14
C ALA A 272 23.40 15.87 -11.03
N ALA A 273 23.28 14.62 -10.59
CA ALA A 273 23.59 13.44 -11.38
C ALA A 273 22.80 13.40 -12.69
N LEU A 274 21.48 13.64 -12.64
CA LEU A 274 20.63 13.73 -13.82
C LEU A 274 21.10 14.84 -14.76
N ARG A 275 21.44 16.03 -14.24
CA ARG A 275 21.96 17.14 -15.06
C ARG A 275 23.28 16.79 -15.74
N SER A 276 24.21 16.13 -15.03
CA SER A 276 25.48 15.68 -15.60
C SER A 276 25.25 14.67 -16.73
N TYR A 277 24.36 13.70 -16.51
CA TYR A 277 23.97 12.75 -17.55
C TYR A 277 23.33 13.43 -18.76
N GLU A 278 22.40 14.37 -18.54
CA GLU A 278 21.75 15.14 -19.61
C GLU A 278 22.75 15.91 -20.47
N ASN A 279 23.73 16.56 -19.85
CA ASN A 279 24.77 17.31 -20.54
C ASN A 279 25.66 16.42 -21.42
N ALA A 280 25.90 15.18 -21.01
CA ALA A 280 26.68 14.22 -21.77
C ALA A 280 25.87 13.56 -22.90
N ALA A 281 24.64 13.13 -22.61
CA ALA A 281 23.84 12.30 -23.51
C ALA A 281 23.00 13.12 -24.52
N ARG A 282 22.37 14.24 -24.13
CA ARG A 282 21.47 15.00 -25.03
C ARG A 282 22.12 15.45 -26.34
N PRO A 283 23.38 15.95 -26.36
CA PRO A 283 24.03 16.34 -27.62
C PRO A 283 24.23 15.16 -28.60
N LEU A 284 24.33 13.94 -28.08
CA LEU A 284 24.56 12.73 -28.87
C LEU A 284 23.27 12.18 -29.49
N LEU A 285 22.09 12.49 -28.95
CA LEU A 285 20.80 11.98 -29.46
C LEU A 285 20.43 12.49 -30.87
N GLY A 286 21.08 13.56 -31.34
CA GLY A 286 20.95 14.10 -32.70
C GLY A 286 22.19 13.90 -33.57
N SER A 287 23.18 13.14 -33.09
CA SER A 287 24.43 12.87 -33.79
C SER A 287 24.82 11.38 -33.62
N THR A 288 26.05 11.00 -33.97
CA THR A 288 26.52 9.63 -33.75
C THR A 288 26.64 9.34 -32.26
N TRP A 289 25.95 8.30 -31.79
CA TRP A 289 26.03 7.87 -30.39
C TRP A 289 27.45 7.41 -30.03
N ASP A 290 28.06 8.09 -29.07
CA ASP A 290 29.37 7.74 -28.51
C ASP A 290 29.19 7.10 -27.13
N GLU A 291 29.10 5.78 -27.12
CA GLU A 291 28.90 5.00 -25.89
C GLU A 291 30.05 5.20 -24.89
N ALA A 292 31.30 5.35 -25.35
CA ALA A 292 32.45 5.50 -24.48
C ALA A 292 32.41 6.81 -23.69
N ARG A 293 32.02 7.91 -24.36
CA ARG A 293 31.82 9.21 -23.71
C ARG A 293 30.70 9.18 -22.68
N VAL A 294 29.57 8.54 -23.00
CA VAL A 294 28.45 8.40 -22.06
C VAL A 294 28.86 7.57 -20.86
N ARG A 295 29.53 6.44 -21.09
CA ARG A 295 30.07 5.57 -20.04
C ARG A 295 31.00 6.31 -19.09
N GLN A 296 31.94 7.11 -19.60
CA GLN A 296 32.81 7.94 -18.76
C GLN A 296 32.02 8.86 -17.82
N THR A 297 30.88 9.39 -18.27
CA THR A 297 30.01 10.20 -17.42
C THR A 297 29.32 9.33 -16.37
N VAL A 298 28.70 8.21 -16.79
CA VAL A 298 27.98 7.29 -15.91
C VAL A 298 28.89 6.73 -14.81
N ASP A 299 30.16 6.45 -15.10
CA ASP A 299 31.14 5.97 -14.12
C ASP A 299 31.35 6.93 -12.94
N THR A 300 31.10 8.22 -13.16
CA THR A 300 31.26 9.31 -12.18
C THR A 300 29.97 9.71 -11.46
N LEU A 301 28.83 9.12 -11.82
CA LEU A 301 27.54 9.31 -11.16
C LEU A 301 27.41 8.37 -9.95
#